data_AF-A0A352VTC6-F1
#
_entry.id   AF-A0A352VTC6-F1
#
_cell.length_a   1.000
_cell.length_b   1.000
_cell.length_c   1.000
_cell.angle_alpha   90.00
_cell.angle_beta   90.00
_cell.angle_gamma   90.00
#
_symmetry.space_group_name_H-M   'P 1'
#
loop_
_entity.id
_entity.type
_entity.pdbx_description
1 polymer ?
#
loop_
_entity_poly.entity_id
_entity_poly.type
_entity_poly.pdbx_seq_one_letter_code
_entity_poly.pdbx_strand_id
1 'polypeptide(L)'
;MQQVMRFIRPAQRLILTMTDSTVEVRTGRRAPLLLTLDGEERDFDLGDDQTVSARAEWKGETLELRIDVGRGFSVNQSYSLNSETGRMEIEVSSRIRGRRIRTLQVYDRTTR
;
A
#
# COMPACT_ATOMS: atom_id res chain seq x y z
N MET A 1 -0.72 17.34 -2.18
CA MET A 1 -0.91 17.13 -0.73
C MET A 1 -2.08 16.20 -0.46
N GLN A 2 -3.32 16.56 -0.79
CA GLN A 2 -4.48 15.67 -0.57
C GLN A 2 -4.28 14.27 -1.20
N GLN A 3 -3.76 14.20 -2.43
CA GLN A 3 -3.48 12.94 -3.15
C GLN A 3 -2.56 11.99 -2.38
N VAL A 4 -1.40 12.47 -1.92
CA VAL A 4 -0.45 11.65 -1.14
C VAL A 4 -1.07 11.24 0.21
N MET A 5 -1.79 12.17 0.86
CA MET A 5 -2.46 11.87 2.13
C MET A 5 -3.51 10.78 2.00
N ARG A 6 -4.08 10.57 0.81
CA ARG A 6 -4.96 9.43 0.55
C ARG A 6 -4.18 8.12 0.81
N PHE A 7 -2.94 7.97 0.36
CA PHE A 7 -2.13 6.74 0.57
C PHE A 7 -1.51 6.61 1.97
N ILE A 8 -1.35 7.72 2.68
CA ILE A 8 -0.77 7.70 4.04
C ILE A 8 -1.82 7.42 5.12
N ARG A 9 -3.06 7.93 4.95
CA ARG A 9 -4.08 7.81 5.99
C ARG A 9 -4.58 6.36 6.12
N PRO A 10 -4.62 5.79 7.35
CA PRO A 10 -5.14 4.44 7.55
C PRO A 10 -6.59 4.34 7.08
N ALA A 11 -6.89 3.26 6.37
CA ALA A 11 -8.26 2.90 6.02
C ALA A 11 -8.99 2.37 7.25
N GLN A 12 -10.33 2.41 7.26
CA GLN A 12 -11.08 1.75 8.33
C GLN A 12 -10.99 0.23 8.20
N ARG A 13 -10.89 -0.26 6.96
CA ARG A 13 -10.77 -1.67 6.64
C ARG A 13 -9.76 -1.84 5.52
N LEU A 14 -8.88 -2.82 5.69
CA LEU A 14 -7.97 -3.31 4.67
C LEU A 14 -8.35 -4.75 4.33
N ILE A 15 -8.38 -5.05 3.04
CA ILE A 15 -8.53 -6.40 2.51
C ILE A 15 -7.34 -6.63 1.58
N LEU A 16 -6.58 -7.68 1.86
CA LEU A 16 -5.51 -8.18 1.01
C LEU A 16 -5.96 -9.53 0.45
N THR A 17 -6.04 -9.64 -0.86
CA THR A 17 -6.26 -10.92 -1.55
C THR A 17 -4.95 -11.27 -2.25
N MET A 18 -4.37 -12.43 -1.95
CA MET A 18 -3.04 -12.79 -2.44
C MET A 18 -3.04 -14.15 -3.10
N THR A 19 -2.32 -14.26 -4.21
CA THR A 19 -1.90 -15.52 -4.82
C THR A 19 -0.39 -15.67 -4.67
N ASP A 20 0.17 -16.71 -5.28
CA ASP A 20 1.61 -16.91 -5.45
C ASP A 20 2.31 -15.76 -6.22
N SER A 21 1.58 -15.07 -7.09
CA SER A 21 2.12 -14.16 -8.10
C SER A 21 1.49 -12.76 -8.07
N THR A 22 0.39 -12.57 -7.36
CA THR A 22 -0.35 -11.31 -7.34
C THR A 22 -0.82 -10.92 -5.95
N VAL A 23 -1.01 -9.62 -5.75
CA VAL A 23 -1.69 -9.05 -4.59
C VAL A 23 -2.73 -8.03 -5.04
N GLU A 24 -3.95 -8.16 -4.52
CA GLU A 24 -5.00 -7.16 -4.62
C GLU A 24 -5.14 -6.43 -3.27
N VAL A 25 -5.00 -5.11 -3.28
CA VAL A 25 -5.16 -4.25 -2.10
C VAL A 25 -6.47 -3.48 -2.20
N ARG A 26 -7.39 -3.68 -1.24
CA ARG A 26 -8.68 -3.01 -1.18
C ARG A 26 -8.87 -2.30 0.16
N THR A 27 -9.18 -1.00 0.11
CA THR A 27 -9.32 -0.15 1.31
C THR A 27 -10.72 0.45 1.46
N GLY A 28 -11.65 0.13 0.55
CA GLY A 28 -13.01 0.67 0.52
C GLY A 28 -13.11 2.16 0.14
N ARG A 29 -11.98 2.86 0.01
CA ARG A 29 -11.90 4.28 -0.34
C ARG A 29 -11.54 4.55 -1.81
N ARG A 30 -11.10 3.51 -2.54
CA ARG A 30 -10.54 3.61 -3.90
C ARG A 30 -10.80 2.35 -4.70
N ALA A 31 -10.57 2.45 -6.01
CA ALA A 31 -10.34 1.28 -6.87
C ALA A 31 -9.28 0.35 -6.25
N PRO A 32 -9.46 -0.97 -6.36
CA PRO A 32 -8.45 -1.94 -5.94
C PRO A 32 -7.13 -1.73 -6.70
N LEU A 33 -6.00 -1.93 -6.02
CA LEU A 33 -4.70 -2.05 -6.67
C LEU A 33 -4.38 -3.53 -6.85
N LEU A 34 -4.37 -4.01 -8.09
CA LEU A 34 -3.96 -5.38 -8.44
C LEU A 34 -2.55 -5.36 -9.03
N LEU A 35 -1.59 -5.85 -8.26
CA LEU A 35 -0.16 -5.82 -8.57
C LEU A 35 0.38 -7.24 -8.75
N THR A 36 1.33 -7.42 -9.66
CA THR A 36 2.19 -8.61 -9.69
C THR A 36 3.28 -8.47 -8.63
N LEU A 37 3.75 -9.61 -8.12
CA LEU A 37 4.76 -9.71 -7.06
C LEU A 37 6.19 -9.86 -7.60
N ASP A 38 6.39 -9.59 -8.89
CA ASP A 38 7.66 -9.63 -9.63
C ASP A 38 8.44 -8.30 -9.56
N GLY A 39 7.89 -7.30 -8.87
CA GLY A 39 8.48 -5.97 -8.79
C GLY A 39 8.26 -5.10 -10.02
N GLU A 40 7.49 -5.57 -11.02
CA GLU A 40 7.14 -4.76 -12.18
C GLU A 40 6.25 -3.58 -11.79
N GLU A 41 6.53 -2.43 -12.40
CA GLU A 41 5.76 -1.22 -12.21
C GLU A 41 4.56 -1.21 -13.15
N ARG A 42 3.39 -0.86 -12.61
CA ARG A 42 2.13 -0.77 -13.34
C ARG A 42 1.43 0.54 -13.04
N ASP A 43 0.77 1.08 -14.06
CA ASP A 43 -0.03 2.29 -13.94
C ASP A 43 -1.48 1.96 -13.56
N PHE A 44 -2.02 2.73 -12.62
CA PHE A 44 -3.38 2.60 -12.11
C PHE A 44 -4.10 3.93 -12.26
N ASP A 45 -5.22 3.90 -12.98
CA ASP A 45 -6.19 5.00 -12.96
C ASP A 45 -7.03 4.92 -11.67
N LEU A 46 -7.00 5.99 -10.89
CA LEU A 46 -7.71 6.12 -9.64
C LEU A 46 -8.98 6.96 -9.76
N GLY A 47 -9.32 7.40 -10.98
CA GLY A 47 -10.35 8.40 -11.26
C GLY A 47 -9.88 9.83 -10.98
N ASP A 48 -10.74 10.81 -11.27
CA ASP A 48 -10.44 12.25 -11.12
C ASP A 48 -9.17 12.70 -11.88
N ASP A 49 -8.92 12.16 -13.07
CA ASP A 49 -7.71 12.38 -13.90
C ASP A 49 -6.39 12.06 -13.15
N GLN A 50 -6.40 11.01 -12.31
CA GLN A 50 -5.23 10.59 -11.52
C GLN A 50 -4.75 9.21 -11.92
N THR A 51 -3.57 9.18 -12.54
CA THR A 51 -2.78 7.96 -12.72
C THR A 51 -1.66 7.92 -11.69
N VAL A 52 -1.45 6.76 -11.08
CA VAL A 52 -0.28 6.47 -10.23
C VAL A 52 0.43 5.24 -10.74
N SER A 53 1.74 5.19 -10.53
CA SER A 53 2.53 4.00 -10.85
C SER A 53 2.80 3.26 -9.55
N ALA A 54 2.60 1.95 -9.53
CA ALA A 54 2.81 1.14 -8.34
C ALA A 54 3.45 -0.21 -8.68
N ARG A 55 4.20 -0.73 -7.71
CA ARG A 55 4.83 -2.05 -7.79
C ARG A 55 4.77 -2.74 -6.44
N ALA A 56 4.74 -4.07 -6.44
CA ALA A 56 4.80 -4.89 -5.26
C ALA A 56 5.89 -5.96 -5.41
N GLU A 57 6.60 -6.23 -4.32
CA GLU A 57 7.61 -7.29 -4.27
C GLU A 57 7.69 -7.87 -2.85
N TRP A 58 8.04 -9.14 -2.75
CA TRP A 58 8.40 -9.75 -1.46
C TRP A 58 9.85 -9.44 -1.11
N LYS A 59 10.09 -9.05 0.14
CA LYS A 59 11.42 -8.96 0.74
C LYS A 59 11.47 -9.80 1.99
N GLY A 60 11.86 -11.06 1.83
CA GLY A 60 11.76 -12.05 2.91
C GLY A 60 10.30 -12.26 3.28
N GLU A 61 9.96 -12.01 4.54
CA GLU A 61 8.60 -12.18 5.09
C GLU A 61 7.71 -10.94 4.96
N THR A 62 8.24 -9.87 4.38
CA THR A 62 7.56 -8.57 4.27
C THR A 62 7.14 -8.30 2.84
N LEU A 63 5.88 -7.93 2.64
CA LEU A 63 5.39 -7.46 1.35
C LEU A 63 5.65 -5.95 1.25
N GLU A 64 6.43 -5.54 0.25
CA GLU A 64 6.74 -4.14 0.00
C GLU A 64 5.93 -3.63 -1.18
N LEU A 65 5.12 -2.60 -0.94
CA LEU A 65 4.48 -1.82 -2.00
C LEU A 65 5.16 -0.45 -2.11
N ARG A 66 5.43 -0.04 -3.34
CA ARG A 66 5.82 1.33 -3.66
C ARG A 66 4.81 1.92 -4.62
N ILE A 67 4.37 3.13 -4.30
CA ILE A 67 3.40 3.91 -5.07
C ILE A 67 4.05 5.26 -5.39
N ASP A 68 4.28 5.52 -6.66
CA ASP A 68 4.67 6.83 -7.18
C ASP A 68 3.40 7.61 -7.58
N VAL A 69 3.20 8.75 -6.92
CA VAL A 69 2.04 9.63 -7.12
C VAL A 69 2.40 10.79 -8.07
N GLY A 70 3.61 10.76 -8.64
CA GLY A 70 4.16 11.80 -9.49
C GLY A 70 4.60 13.05 -8.70
N ARG A 71 5.18 14.01 -9.42
CA ARG A 71 5.60 15.33 -8.88
C ARG A 71 6.54 15.23 -7.65
N GLY A 72 7.36 14.19 -7.62
CA GLY A 72 8.33 13.93 -6.53
C GLY A 72 7.73 13.35 -5.25
N PHE A 73 6.51 12.82 -5.32
CA PHE A 73 5.85 12.16 -4.19
C PHE A 73 5.83 10.64 -4.38
N SER A 74 6.39 9.93 -3.41
CA SER A 74 6.29 8.48 -3.32
C SER A 74 5.82 8.06 -1.95
N VAL A 75 5.14 6.91 -1.90
CA VAL A 75 4.70 6.25 -0.68
C VAL A 75 5.19 4.81 -0.75
N ASN A 76 5.91 4.40 0.29
CA ASN A 76 6.29 3.00 0.50
C ASN A 76 5.43 2.45 1.64
N GLN A 77 4.95 1.22 1.48
CA GLN A 77 4.13 0.51 2.44
C GLN A 77 4.75 -0.88 2.65
N SER A 78 5.17 -1.14 3.87
CA SER A 78 5.81 -2.39 4.28
C SER A 78 4.83 -3.17 5.13
N TYR A 79 4.34 -4.28 4.61
CA TYR A 79 3.29 -5.10 5.22
C TYR A 79 3.90 -6.33 5.90
N SER A 80 3.64 -6.46 7.19
CA SER A 80 4.09 -7.58 8.00
C SER A 80 2.90 -8.19 8.74
N LEU A 81 2.72 -9.50 8.60
CA LEU A 81 1.72 -10.25 9.35
C LEU A 81 2.39 -10.91 10.55
N ASN A 82 1.99 -10.52 11.75
CA ASN A 82 2.37 -11.27 12.95
C ASN A 82 1.58 -12.59 12.96
N SER A 83 2.26 -13.70 12.74
CA SER A 83 1.66 -15.04 12.63
C SER A 83 1.08 -15.54 13.96
N GLU A 84 1.62 -15.11 15.10
CA GLU A 84 1.16 -15.51 16.44
C GLU A 84 -0.16 -14.84 16.82
N THR A 85 -0.31 -13.57 16.49
CA THR A 85 -1.47 -12.74 16.87
C THR A 85 -2.47 -12.53 15.74
N GLY A 86 -2.08 -12.83 14.50
CA GLY A 86 -2.85 -12.53 13.30
C GLY A 86 -2.97 -11.03 12.99
N ARG A 87 -2.20 -10.17 13.66
CA ARG A 87 -2.19 -8.72 13.42
C ARG A 87 -1.39 -8.34 12.19
N MET A 88 -1.96 -7.46 11.38
CA MET A 88 -1.28 -6.86 10.23
C MET A 88 -0.71 -5.50 10.64
N GLU A 89 0.59 -5.35 10.50
CA GLU A 89 1.30 -4.09 10.69
C GLU A 89 1.75 -3.54 9.34
N ILE A 90 1.58 -2.23 9.15
CA ILE A 90 1.95 -1.54 7.92
C ILE A 90 2.79 -0.32 8.28
N GLU A 91 4.09 -0.37 8.01
CA GLU A 91 4.92 0.82 8.03
C GLU A 91 4.71 1.59 6.73
N VAL A 92 4.13 2.78 6.83
CA VAL A 92 3.95 3.68 5.69
C VAL A 92 4.95 4.82 5.80
N SER A 93 5.76 4.99 4.76
CA SER A 93 6.71 6.09 4.66
C SER A 93 6.53 6.88 3.38
N SER A 94 6.68 8.20 3.45
CA SER A 94 6.57 9.07 2.28
C SER A 94 7.56 10.21 2.34
N ARG A 95 8.02 10.66 1.17
CA ARG A 95 8.80 11.88 1.01
C ARG A 95 7.92 12.95 0.35
N ILE A 96 7.65 14.03 1.06
CA ILE A 96 6.81 15.15 0.62
C ILE A 96 7.63 16.43 0.71
N ARG A 97 8.02 17.01 -0.44
CA ARG A 97 8.76 18.29 -0.51
C ARG A 97 9.96 18.33 0.46
N GLY A 98 10.78 17.29 0.44
CA GLY A 98 11.97 17.16 1.30
C GLY A 98 11.69 16.71 2.74
N ARG A 99 10.43 16.67 3.19
CA ARG A 99 10.05 16.16 4.52
C ARG A 99 9.73 14.67 4.43
N ARG A 100 10.21 13.90 5.40
CA ARG A 100 9.87 12.48 5.55
C ARG A 100 8.72 12.35 6.53
N ILE A 101 7.67 11.65 6.13
CA ILE A 101 6.57 11.22 7.00
C ILE A 101 6.69 9.71 7.18
N ARG A 102 6.48 9.24 8.41
CA ARG A 102 6.37 7.82 8.75
C ARG A 102 5.16 7.63 9.64
N THR A 103 4.39 6.59 9.39
CA THR A 103 3.23 6.19 10.20
C THR A 103 3.19 4.67 10.29
N LEU A 104 2.91 4.14 11.48
CA LEU A 104 2.60 2.73 11.67
C LEU A 104 1.08 2.58 11.71
N GLN A 105 0.55 1.68 10.90
CA GLN A 105 -0.86 1.29 10.92
C GLN A 105 -0.95 -0.15 11.43
N VAL A 106 -1.88 -0.42 12.34
CA VAL A 106 -2.10 -1.74 12.92
C VAL A 106 -3.55 -2.13 12.68
N TYR A 107 -3.76 -3.32 12.12
CA TYR A 107 -5.07 -3.86 11.83
C TYR A 107 -5.22 -5.24 12.49
N ASP A 108 -6.28 -5.42 13.26
CA ASP A 108 -6.68 -6.74 13.76
C ASP A 108 -7.42 -7.51 12.67
N ARG A 109 -7.15 -8.82 12.57
CA ARG A 109 -7.89 -9.70 11.66
C ARG A 109 -9.34 -9.78 12.10
N THR A 110 -10.27 -9.48 11.18
CA THR A 110 -11.68 -9.76 11.42
C THR A 110 -11.94 -11.25 11.28
N THR A 111 -12.22 -11.94 12.38
CA THR A 111 -12.78 -13.29 12.38
C THR A 111 -14.30 -13.16 12.22
N ARG A 112 -14.80 -13.42 11.01
CA ARG A 112 -16.20 -13.74 10.78
C ARG A 112 -16.29 -15.18 10.32
#